data_AF-A0A9W6XUF6-F1
#
_entry.id   AF-A0A9W6XUF6-F1
#
_cell.length_a   1.000
_cell.length_b   1.000
_cell.length_c   1.000
_cell.angle_alpha   90.00
_cell.angle_beta   90.00
_cell.angle_gamma   90.00
#
_symmetry.space_group_name_H-M   'P 1'
#
loop_
_entity.id
_entity.type
_entity.pdbx_description
1 polymer ?
#
loop_
_entity_poly.entity_id
_entity_poly.type
_entity_poly.pdbx_seq_one_letter_code
_entity_poly.pdbx_strand_id
1 'polypeptide(L)'
;MVAVLRFTTHFVAQHIEQQYAVALDKLTLYKFASDPGAPCLVSVRGLTAVHKLGVDDWGCNCEFASAMLLPCRHVIAYRIHAKLPGPVIPLSRIDRR
;
A
#
# COMPACT_ATOMS: atom_id res chain seq x y z
N MET A 1 11.78 2.78 22.35
CA MET A 1 10.81 3.58 21.56
C MET A 1 9.46 2.88 21.66
N VAL A 2 8.51 3.52 22.33
CA VAL A 2 7.18 2.96 22.63
C VAL A 2 6.42 2.79 21.33
N ALA A 3 6.19 1.54 20.92
CA ALA A 3 5.23 1.20 19.90
C ALA A 3 3.83 1.53 20.47
N VAL A 4 3.40 2.78 20.31
CA VAL A 4 2.02 3.16 20.59
C VAL A 4 1.19 2.37 19.58
N LEU A 5 0.53 1.32 20.06
CA LEU A 5 -0.60 0.67 19.40
C LEU A 5 -1.70 1.73 19.28
N ARG A 6 -1.56 2.65 18.31
CA ARG A 6 -2.63 3.58 17.95
C ARG A 6 -3.75 2.69 17.43
N PHE A 7 -4.80 2.58 18.24
CA PHE A 7 -5.97 1.77 18.01
C PHE A 7 -6.56 2.08 16.63
N THR A 8 -6.12 1.34 15.61
CA THR A 8 -6.96 1.13 14.44
C THR A 8 -8.22 0.49 14.97
N THR A 9 -9.38 1.12 14.78
CA THR A 9 -10.65 0.48 15.14
C THR A 9 -10.69 -0.92 14.52
N HIS A 10 -11.37 -1.87 15.15
CA HIS A 10 -11.47 -3.25 14.62
C HIS A 10 -11.84 -3.26 13.13
N PHE A 11 -12.70 -2.32 12.72
CA PHE A 11 -13.05 -2.07 11.33
C PHE A 11 -11.84 -1.77 10.42
N VAL A 12 -10.95 -0.84 10.81
CA VAL A 12 -9.74 -0.50 10.03
C VAL A 12 -8.80 -1.70 9.96
N ALA A 13 -8.58 -2.40 11.07
CA ALA A 13 -7.73 -3.59 11.11
C ALA A 13 -8.24 -4.67 10.13
N GLN A 14 -9.54 -4.95 10.15
CA GLN A 14 -10.17 -5.92 9.26
C GLN A 14 -10.01 -5.55 7.76
N HIS A 15 -10.16 -4.27 7.41
CA HIS A 15 -9.97 -3.82 6.03
C HIS A 15 -8.51 -3.95 5.58
N ILE A 16 -7.55 -3.61 6.45
CA ILE A 16 -6.13 -3.76 6.16
C ILE A 16 -5.75 -5.23 6.01
N GLU A 17 -6.27 -6.11 6.87
CA GLU A 17 -6.05 -7.55 6.79
C GLU A 17 -6.55 -8.13 5.45
N GLN A 18 -7.74 -7.73 5.02
CA GLN A 18 -8.27 -8.12 3.71
C GLN A 18 -7.38 -7.62 2.57
N GLN A 19 -6.92 -6.36 2.61
CA GLN A 19 -5.99 -5.84 1.60
C GLN A 19 -4.66 -6.58 1.61
N TYR A 20 -4.17 -6.97 2.79
CA TYR A 20 -2.93 -7.70 2.96
C TYR A 20 -3.03 -9.11 2.36
N ALA A 21 -4.09 -9.86 2.68
CA ALA A 21 -4.33 -11.19 2.12
C ALA A 21 -4.39 -11.16 0.59
N VAL A 22 -5.13 -10.20 0.01
CA VAL A 22 -5.24 -10.05 -1.45
C VAL A 22 -3.90 -9.62 -2.07
N ALA A 23 -3.11 -8.79 -1.37
CA ALA A 23 -1.79 -8.39 -1.87
C ALA A 23 -0.84 -9.58 -2.00
N LEU A 24 -0.86 -10.51 -1.04
CA LEU A 24 -0.07 -11.74 -1.07
C LEU A 24 -0.51 -12.66 -2.20
N ASP A 25 -1.82 -12.91 -2.30
CA ASP A 25 -2.40 -13.77 -3.33
C ASP A 25 -2.05 -13.30 -4.76
N LYS A 26 -2.12 -11.97 -4.98
CA LYS A 26 -1.90 -11.36 -6.30
C LYS A 26 -0.49 -10.84 -6.52
N LEU A 27 0.44 -11.10 -5.60
CA LEU A 27 1.78 -10.49 -5.63
C LEU A 27 2.51 -10.76 -6.95
N THR A 28 2.42 -11.99 -7.46
CA THR A 28 3.06 -12.44 -8.71
C THR A 28 2.38 -11.88 -9.97
N LEU A 29 1.14 -11.41 -9.85
CA LEU A 29 0.36 -10.84 -10.96
C LEU A 29 0.64 -9.36 -11.16
N TYR A 30 1.18 -8.68 -10.14
CA TYR A 30 1.52 -7.27 -10.22
C TYR A 30 2.88 -7.06 -10.88
N LYS A 31 2.93 -6.11 -11.80
CA LYS A 31 4.18 -5.58 -12.37
C LYS A 31 4.40 -4.16 -11.90
N PHE A 32 5.61 -3.88 -11.44
CA PHE A 32 5.99 -2.58 -10.91
C PHE A 32 6.96 -1.89 -11.86
N ALA A 33 6.69 -0.62 -12.19
CA ALA A 33 7.56 0.20 -13.00
C ALA A 33 7.72 1.58 -12.34
N SER A 34 8.97 1.98 -12.11
CA SER A 34 9.30 3.32 -11.63
C SER A 34 9.47 4.27 -12.82
N ASP A 35 8.93 5.48 -12.71
CA ASP A 35 9.08 6.49 -13.75
C ASP A 35 10.40 7.26 -13.56
N PRO A 36 11.31 7.30 -14.55
CA PRO A 36 12.56 8.05 -14.43
C PRO A 36 12.36 9.56 -14.27
N GLY A 37 11.21 10.11 -14.70
CA GLY A 37 10.86 11.53 -14.53
C GLY A 37 10.21 11.87 -13.19
N ALA A 38 9.76 10.87 -12.43
CA ALA A 38 9.06 11.03 -11.16
C ALA A 38 9.47 9.90 -10.19
N PRO A 39 10.64 10.01 -9.52
CA PRO A 39 11.18 8.94 -8.69
C PRO A 39 10.28 8.59 -7.49
N CYS A 40 9.42 9.52 -7.09
CA CYS A 40 8.46 9.37 -6.01
C CYS A 40 7.19 8.59 -6.41
N LEU A 41 7.06 8.20 -7.68
CA LEU A 41 5.85 7.59 -8.23
C LEU A 41 6.15 6.26 -8.91
N VAL A 42 5.44 5.22 -8.49
CA VAL A 42 5.54 3.87 -9.02
C VAL A 42 4.22 3.49 -9.68
N SER A 43 4.30 2.99 -10.90
CA SER A 43 3.16 2.41 -11.60
C SER A 43 3.03 0.93 -11.26
N VAL A 44 1.89 0.56 -10.68
CA VAL A 44 1.49 -0.81 -10.36
C VAL A 44 0.50 -1.28 -11.42
N ARG A 45 0.94 -2.17 -12.31
CA ARG A 45 0.09 -2.78 -13.34
C ARG A 45 -0.44 -4.12 -12.83
N GLY A 46 -1.75 -4.19 -12.62
CA GLY A 46 -2.47 -5.44 -12.43
C GLY A 46 -2.97 -6.02 -13.76
N LEU A 47 -3.81 -7.04 -13.68
CA LEU A 47 -4.44 -7.67 -14.86
C LEU A 47 -5.42 -6.73 -15.59
N THR A 48 -6.19 -5.94 -14.83
CA THR A 48 -7.30 -5.14 -15.37
C THR A 48 -7.05 -3.64 -15.38
N ALA A 49 -6.14 -3.15 -14.53
CA ALA A 49 -5.93 -1.73 -14.32
C ALA A 49 -4.48 -1.42 -13.95
N VAL A 50 -4.08 -0.18 -14.23
CA VAL A 50 -2.81 0.39 -13.81
C VAL A 50 -3.09 1.45 -12.74
N HIS A 51 -2.41 1.34 -11.62
CA HIS A 51 -2.52 2.27 -10.51
C HIS A 51 -1.19 3.00 -10.28
N LYS A 52 -1.29 4.23 -9.79
CA LYS A 52 -0.14 5.05 -9.38
C LYS A 52 0.00 4.98 -7.86
N LEU A 53 1.20 4.67 -7.41
CA LEU A 53 1.60 4.54 -6.01
C LEU A 53 2.65 5.62 -5.71
N GLY A 54 2.39 6.46 -4.72
CA GLY A 54 3.38 7.37 -4.16
C GLY A 54 4.24 6.64 -3.12
N VAL A 55 5.56 6.68 -3.26
CA VAL A 55 6.48 6.06 -2.28
C VAL A 55 6.77 6.96 -1.09
N ASP A 56 6.58 8.28 -1.22
CA ASP A 56 6.81 9.23 -0.12
C ASP A 56 5.68 9.19 0.92
N ASP A 57 4.44 9.08 0.45
CA ASP A 57 3.23 9.14 1.28
C ASP A 57 2.49 7.80 1.38
N TRP A 58 2.99 6.77 0.69
CA TRP A 58 2.35 5.45 0.55
C TRP A 58 0.90 5.54 0.05
N GLY A 59 0.57 6.59 -0.69
CA GLY A 59 -0.74 6.82 -1.29
C GLY A 59 -0.92 6.04 -2.58
N CYS A 60 -2.15 5.64 -2.91
CA CYS A 60 -2.46 5.01 -4.19
C CYS A 60 -3.74 5.60 -4.78
N ASN A 61 -3.84 5.67 -6.10
CA ASN A 61 -5.02 6.17 -6.80
C ASN A 61 -6.12 5.11 -7.02
N CYS A 62 -6.03 3.93 -6.41
CA CYS A 62 -7.12 2.95 -6.46
C CYS A 62 -8.27 3.38 -5.53
N GLU A 63 -9.49 3.02 -5.90
CA GLU A 63 -10.72 3.37 -5.17
C GLU A 63 -10.62 3.15 -3.65
N PHE A 64 -10.10 1.99 -3.22
CA PHE A 64 -9.92 1.70 -1.80
C PHE A 64 -9.05 2.73 -1.07
N ALA A 65 -7.90 3.08 -1.64
CA ALA A 65 -6.96 4.01 -1.03
C ALA A 65 -7.53 5.44 -1.02
N SER A 66 -8.22 5.84 -2.09
CA SER A 66 -8.89 7.14 -2.18
C SER A 66 -10.06 7.27 -1.21
N ALA A 67 -10.87 6.22 -1.04
CA ALA A 67 -12.06 6.22 -0.18
C ALA A 67 -11.73 6.06 1.31
N MET A 68 -10.82 5.13 1.64
CA MET A 68 -10.51 4.80 3.04
C MET A 68 -9.34 5.61 3.59
N LEU A 69 -8.53 6.25 2.75
CA LEU A 69 -7.26 6.87 3.10
C LEU A 69 -6.26 5.91 3.79
N LEU A 70 -6.43 4.60 3.57
CA LEU A 70 -5.61 3.52 4.12
C LEU A 70 -4.64 2.94 3.08
N PRO A 71 -3.55 2.28 3.52
CA PRO A 71 -2.73 1.47 2.63
C PRO A 71 -3.57 0.42 1.90
N CYS A 72 -3.50 0.40 0.57
CA CYS A 72 -4.17 -0.62 -0.23
C CYS A 72 -3.26 -1.81 -0.52
N ARG A 73 -3.83 -2.86 -1.11
CA ARG A 73 -3.09 -4.03 -1.58
C ARG A 73 -1.91 -3.71 -2.50
N HIS A 74 -2.00 -2.65 -3.33
CA HIS A 74 -0.93 -2.28 -4.26
C HIS A 74 0.30 -1.73 -3.53
N VAL A 75 0.07 -0.92 -2.49
CA VAL A 75 1.12 -0.41 -1.60
C VAL A 75 1.82 -1.58 -0.92
N ILE A 76 1.04 -2.47 -0.30
CA ILE A 76 1.54 -3.66 0.41
C ILE A 76 2.36 -4.55 -0.52
N ALA A 77 1.80 -4.89 -1.70
CA ALA A 77 2.47 -5.73 -2.69
C ALA A 77 3.79 -5.11 -3.17
N TYR A 78 3.81 -3.80 -3.45
CA TYR A 78 5.04 -3.11 -3.85
C TYR A 78 6.11 -3.19 -2.76
N ARG A 79 5.75 -2.96 -1.49
CA ARG A 79 6.72 -2.99 -0.39
C ARG A 79 7.32 -4.38 -0.18
N ILE A 80 6.52 -5.44 -0.35
CA ILE A 80 7.00 -6.83 -0.35
C ILE A 80 7.95 -7.07 -1.53
N HIS A 81 7.52 -6.69 -2.75
CA HIS A 81 8.31 -6.86 -3.97
C HIS A 81 9.67 -6.15 -3.91
N ALA A 82 9.66 -4.88 -3.49
CA ALA A 82 10.86 -4.06 -3.36
C ALA A 82 11.68 -4.36 -2.10
N LYS A 83 11.23 -5.29 -1.24
CA LYS A 83 11.90 -5.70 0.01
C LYS A 83 12.33 -4.51 0.87
N LEU A 84 11.44 -3.52 1.00
CA LEU A 84 11.76 -2.29 1.70
C LEU A 84 11.93 -2.53 3.21
N PRO A 85 12.83 -1.78 3.87
CA PRO A 85 13.01 -1.89 5.31
C PRO A 85 11.73 -1.46 6.07
N GLY A 86 11.56 -2.01 7.28
CA GLY A 86 10.45 -1.69 8.18
C GLY A 86 9.21 -2.59 8.01
N PRO A 87 8.11 -2.27 8.72
CA PRO A 87 6.89 -3.08 8.70
C PRO A 87 6.26 -3.03 7.32
N VAL A 88 5.71 -4.13 6.77
CA VAL A 88 5.11 -4.16 5.41
C VAL A 88 3.91 -3.21 5.26
N ILE A 89 3.11 -3.07 6.32
CA ILE A 89 1.99 -2.12 6.37
C ILE A 89 2.57 -0.73 6.73
N PRO A 90 2.44 0.28 5.85
CA PRO A 90 2.96 1.62 6.14
C PRO A 90 2.03 2.35 7.10
N LEU A 91 2.36 2.30 8.39
CA LEU A 91 1.59 2.94 9.46
C LEU A 91 1.49 4.47 9.29
N SER A 92 2.52 5.09 8.68
CA SER A 92 2.54 6.52 8.38
C SER A 92 1.38 7.00 7.51
N ARG A 93 0.77 6.11 6.72
CA ARG A 93 -0.43 6.42 5.93
C ARG A 93 -1.71 6.35 6.75
N ILE A 94 -1.75 5.49 7.77
CA ILE A 94 -2.88 5.34 8.70
C ILE A 94 -2.90 6.55 9.65
N ASP A 95 -1.74 6.99 10.13
CA ASP A 95 -1.58 8.11 11.06
C ASP A 95 -1.90 9.49 10.46
N ARG A 96 -2.08 9.59 9.13
CA ARG A 96 -2.46 10.82 8.42
C ARG A 96 -3.98 11.04 8.32
N ARG A 97 -4.78 10.16 8.94
CA ARG A 97 -6.24 10.27 8.96
C ARG A 97 -6.73 11.29 10.00
#